data_AF-A0A519CH85-F1
#
_entry.id   AF-A0A519CH85-F1
#
_cell.length_a   1.000
_cell.length_b   1.000
_cell.length_c   1.000
_cell.angle_alpha   90.00
_cell.angle_beta   90.00
_cell.angle_gamma   90.00
#
_symmetry.space_group_name_H-M   'P 1'
#
loop_
_entity.id
_entity.type
_entity.pdbx_description
1 polymer ?
#
loop_
_entity_poly.entity_id
_entity_poly.type
_entity_poly.pdbx_seq_one_letter_code
_entity_poly.pdbx_strand_id
1 'polypeptide(L)' 'MNDNEIKKYDAVFDYLDQTMSDWEKIITDDQVKIKTNQVSVHFTFLEKILQKFNLNITDISYEDYYGLIIGIKKLE' A
#
# COMPACT_ATOMS: atom_id res chain seq x y z
N MET A 1 4.16 14.31 -6.20
CA MET A 1 5.30 13.48 -5.76
C MET A 1 6.14 13.23 -7.00
N ASN A 2 7.47 13.27 -6.93
CA ASN A 2 8.27 13.11 -8.15
C ASN A 2 8.39 11.63 -8.58
N ASP A 3 8.69 11.38 -9.85
CA ASP A 3 8.76 10.02 -10.41
C ASP A 3 9.80 9.13 -9.71
N ASN A 4 10.90 9.70 -9.22
CA ASN A 4 11.93 8.94 -8.53
C ASN A 4 11.45 8.43 -7.15
N GLU A 5 10.66 9.23 -6.43
CA GLU A 5 10.03 8.81 -5.19
C GLU A 5 8.99 7.71 -5.42
N ILE A 6 8.23 7.78 -6.53
CA ILE A 6 7.27 6.73 -6.91
C ILE A 6 8.00 5.42 -7.24
N LYS A 7 9.08 5.47 -8.02
CA LYS A 7 9.88 4.29 -8.43
C LYS A 7 10.43 3.49 -7.26
N LYS A 8 10.62 4.12 -6.09
CA LYS A 8 11.00 3.39 -4.87
C LYS A 8 9.97 2.32 -4.49
N TYR A 9 8.73 2.42 -4.96
CA TYR A 9 7.63 1.50 -4.63
C TYR A 9 7.34 0.47 -5.72
N ASP A 10 8.02 0.49 -6.86
CA ASP A 10 7.73 -0.43 -7.98
C ASP A 10 7.77 -1.90 -7.54
N ALA A 11 8.79 -2.29 -6.77
CA ALA A 11 8.89 -3.65 -6.23
C ALA A 11 7.77 -4.03 -5.24
N VAL A 12 7.18 -3.04 -4.55
CA VAL A 12 6.01 -3.26 -3.67
C VAL A 12 4.79 -3.56 -4.54
N PHE A 13 4.58 -2.78 -5.58
CA PHE A 13 3.44 -2.94 -6.49
C PHE A 13 3.54 -4.24 -7.28
N ASP A 14 4.71 -4.57 -7.82
CA ASP A 14 4.93 -5.84 -8.53
C ASP A 14 4.63 -7.05 -7.65
N TYR A 15 4.99 -6.97 -6.36
CA TYR A 15 4.69 -8.03 -5.40
C TYR A 15 3.20 -8.13 -5.07
N LEU A 16 2.52 -6.99 -4.91
CA LEU A 16 1.08 -6.96 -4.68
C LEU A 16 0.32 -7.52 -5.89
N ASP A 17 0.66 -7.11 -7.11
CA ASP A 17 0.04 -7.62 -8.34
C ASP A 17 0.22 -9.15 -8.49
N GLN A 18 1.35 -9.71 -8.06
CA GLN A 18 1.62 -11.15 -8.10
C GLN A 18 0.92 -11.97 -7.02
N THR A 19 0.68 -11.37 -5.85
CA THR A 19 0.21 -12.12 -4.66
C THR A 19 -1.22 -11.79 -4.26
N MET A 20 -1.73 -10.64 -4.68
CA MET A 20 -2.98 -10.03 -4.24
C MET A 20 -3.57 -9.20 -5.39
N SER A 21 -4.13 -9.87 -6.39
CA SER A 21 -4.71 -9.25 -7.60
C SER A 21 -5.78 -8.19 -7.34
N ASP A 22 -6.35 -8.19 -6.14
CA ASP A 22 -7.48 -7.34 -5.75
C ASP A 22 -7.03 -6.05 -5.04
N TRP A 23 -5.71 -5.84 -4.92
CA TRP A 23 -5.13 -4.65 -4.31
C TRP A 23 -4.73 -3.65 -5.38
N GLU A 24 -5.04 -2.39 -5.13
CA GLU A 24 -4.82 -1.29 -6.07
C GLU A 24 -3.78 -0.32 -5.50
N LYS A 25 -2.93 0.22 -6.37
CA LYS A 25 -2.06 1.35 -5.99
C LYS A 25 -2.80 2.66 -6.18
N ILE A 26 -2.69 3.55 -5.20
CA ILE A 26 -3.19 4.92 -5.26
C ILE A 26 -2.00 5.85 -5.05
N ILE A 27 -1.71 6.67 -6.05
CA ILE A 27 -0.66 7.67 -5.98
C ILE A 27 -1.33 9.04 -6.02
N THR A 28 -1.07 9.84 -5.01
CA THR A 28 -1.53 11.23 -4.91
C THR A 28 -0.33 12.16 -4.99
N ASP A 29 -0.58 13.46 -5.02
CA ASP A 29 0.49 14.46 -5.10
C ASP A 29 1.47 14.38 -3.92
N ASP A 30 1.10 13.82 -2.76
CA ASP A 30 1.96 13.80 -1.59
C ASP A 30 2.18 12.41 -0.98
N GLN A 31 1.43 11.40 -1.41
CA GLN A 31 1.40 10.10 -0.73
C GLN A 31 1.26 8.93 -1.70
N VAL A 32 1.86 7.81 -1.29
CA VAL A 32 1.62 6.48 -1.85
C VAL A 32 0.71 5.71 -0.93
N LYS A 33 -0.35 5.14 -1.49
CA LYS A 33 -1.30 4.30 -0.76
C LYS A 33 -1.56 3.02 -1.52
N ILE A 34 -2.02 2.02 -0.78
CA ILE A 34 -2.55 0.77 -1.30
C ILE A 34 -4.00 0.63 -0.83
N LYS A 35 -4.87 0.21 -1.74
CA LYS A 35 -6.28 0.00 -1.49
C LYS A 35 -6.61 -1.47 -1.67
N THR A 36 -7.53 -1.97 -0.86
CA THR A 36 -8.16 -3.27 -1.07
C THR A 36 -9.65 -3.16 -0.86
N ASN A 37 -10.42 -3.90 -1.64
CA ASN A 37 -11.88 -3.99 -1.46
C ASN A 37 -12.28 -4.98 -0.35
N GLN A 38 -11.30 -5.58 0.34
CA GLN A 38 -11.56 -6.42 1.50
C GLN A 38 -12.08 -5.58 2.67
N VAL A 39 -13.14 -6.06 3.30
CA VAL A 39 -13.75 -5.45 4.51
C VAL A 39 -12.84 -5.58 5.75
N SER A 40 -11.85 -6.46 5.71
CA SER A 40 -10.87 -6.65 6.76
C SER A 40 -9.58 -7.23 6.18
N VAL A 41 -8.44 -6.69 6.60
CA VAL A 41 -7.11 -7.24 6.31
C VAL A 41 -6.54 -7.81 7.60
N HIS A 42 -6.06 -9.06 7.59
CA HIS A 42 -5.35 -9.56 8.76
C HIS A 42 -4.01 -8.84 8.89
N PHE A 43 -3.77 -8.26 10.06
CA PHE A 43 -2.58 -7.47 10.33
C PHE A 43 -1.28 -8.24 10.05
N THR A 44 -1.26 -9.56 10.28
CA THR A 44 -0.11 -10.43 10.01
C THR A 44 0.31 -10.49 8.54
N PHE A 45 -0.62 -10.25 7.58
CA PHE A 45 -0.25 -10.14 6.17
C PHE A 45 0.35 -8.79 5.86
N LEU A 46 -0.26 -7.72 6.38
CA LEU A 46 0.23 -6.36 6.20
C LEU A 46 1.64 -6.23 6.79
N GLU A 47 1.89 -6.78 7.99
CA GLU A 47 3.22 -6.82 8.61
C GLU A 47 4.28 -7.45 7.70
N LYS A 48 3.97 -8.54 7.00
CA LYS A 48 4.93 -9.19 6.09
C LYS A 48 5.34 -8.26 4.94
N ILE A 49 4.39 -7.53 4.37
CA ILE A 49 4.67 -6.55 3.31
C ILE A 49 5.49 -5.39 3.88
N LEU A 50 5.09 -4.86 5.05
CA LEU A 50 5.79 -3.76 5.70
C LEU A 50 7.25 -4.12 6.00
N GLN A 51 7.50 -5.30 6.58
CA GLN A 51 8.85 -5.77 6.89
C GLN A 51 9.67 -6.05 5.62
N LYS A 52 9.09 -6.73 4.62
CA LYS A 52 9.78 -7.12 3.39
C LYS A 52 10.32 -5.91 2.61
N PHE A 53 9.57 -4.81 2.61
CA PHE A 53 9.89 -3.62 1.82
C PHE A 53 10.36 -2.42 2.64
N ASN A 54 10.60 -2.62 3.95
CA ASN A 54 10.97 -1.58 4.90
C ASN A 54 9.98 -0.39 4.84
N LEU A 55 8.70 -0.66 5.05
CA LEU A 55 7.61 0.32 4.99
C LEU A 55 7.04 0.59 6.38
N ASN A 56 6.49 1.78 6.54
CA ASN A 56 5.62 2.14 7.65
C ASN A 56 4.23 2.54 7.15
N ILE A 57 3.21 2.30 7.96
CA ILE A 57 1.86 2.83 7.73
C ILE A 57 1.85 4.31 8.13
N THR A 58 1.32 5.18 7.27
CA THR A 58 1.15 6.61 7.57
C THR A 58 -0.27 6.95 8.00
N ASP A 59 -1.26 6.29 7.40
CA ASP A 59 -2.68 6.52 7.63
C ASP A 59 -3.47 5.29 7.20
N ILE A 60 -4.65 5.11 7.81
CA ILE A 60 -5.64 4.10 7.41
C ILE A 60 -6.98 4.81 7.33
N SER A 61 -7.66 4.69 6.21
CA SER A 61 -9.00 5.24 5.99
C SER A 61 -9.92 4.19 5.36
N TYR A 62 -11.21 4.31 5.64
CA TYR A 62 -12.25 3.51 5.04
C TYR A 62 -12.98 4.33 3.98
N GLU A 63 -13.20 3.77 2.79
CA GLU A 63 -14.18 4.32 1.85
C GLU A 63 -15.57 3.77 2.18
N ASP A 64 -16.59 4.63 2.14
CA ASP A 64 -17.98 4.33 2.55
C ASP A 64 -18.60 3.11 1.84
N TYR A 65 -18.03 2.65 0.72
CA TYR A 65 -18.55 1.55 -0.10
C TYR A 65 -17.48 0.51 -0.47
N TYR A 66 -16.86 -0.13 0.53
CA TYR A 66 -16.01 -1.33 0.37
C TYR A 66 -14.55 -1.06 0.01
N GLY A 67 -13.80 -0.37 0.87
CA GLY A 67 -12.35 -0.49 0.80
C GLY A 67 -11.59 0.03 1.99
N LEU A 68 -10.48 -0.65 2.29
CA LEU A 68 -9.43 -0.17 3.18
C LEU A 68 -8.37 0.52 2.33
N ILE A 69 -8.11 1.78 2.61
CA ILE A 69 -6.98 2.53 2.05
C ILE A 69 -5.92 2.64 3.13
N ILE A 70 -4.70 2.24 2.77
CA ILE A 70 -3.56 2.21 3.67
C ILE A 70 -2.46 3.07 3.04
N GLY A 71 -2.16 4.21 3.67
CA GLY A 71 -1.00 5.01 3.33
C GLY A 71 0.29 4.32 3.75
N ILE A 72 1.28 4.29 2.87
CA ILE A 72 2.57 3.63 3.08
C ILE A 72 3.75 4.56 2.80
N LYS A 73 4.76 4.48 3.65
CA LYS A 73 6.01 5.23 3.48
C LYS A 73 7.22 4.30 3.58
N LYS A 74 8.13 4.38 2.61
CA LYS A 74 9.43 3.71 2.70
C LYS A 74 10.26 4.34 3.82
N LEU A 75 10.80 3.49 4.68
CA LEU A 75 11.82 3.85 5.66
C LEU A 75 13.17 3.80 4.93
N GLU A 76 13.96 4.87 5.08
CA GLU A 76 15.32 4.95 4.55
C GLU A 76 16.27 3.96 5.24
#